data_AF-A0A940ZY28-F1
#
_entry.id   AF-A0A940ZY28-F1
#
_cell.length_a   1.000
_cell.length_b   1.000
_cell.length_c   1.000
_cell.angle_alpha   90.00
_cell.angle_beta   90.00
_cell.angle_gamma   90.00
#
_symmetry.space_group_name_H-M   'P 1'
#
loop_
_entity.id
_entity.type
_entity.pdbx_description
1 polymer ?
#
loop_
_entity_poly.entity_id
_entity_poly.type
_entity_poly.pdbx_seq_one_letter_code
_entity_poly.pdbx_strand_id
1 'polypeptide(L)' 'LLDRGFHPTVTSPGHEEYIFTILVGKSQRGLVQHFKEDYHYLMAGIPGIQDMVNKFK' A
#
# COMPACT_ATOMS: atom_id res chain seq x y z
N LEU A 1 -2.98 14.01 -10.41
CA LEU A 1 -3.39 12.61 -10.21
C LEU A 1 -3.98 12.15 -11.54
N LEU A 2 -3.69 10.93 -12.00
CA LEU A 2 -4.14 10.47 -13.32
C LEU A 2 -5.51 9.80 -13.21
N ASP A 3 -6.44 10.23 -14.06
CA ASP A 3 -7.85 9.85 -13.91
C ASP A 3 -8.15 8.45 -14.47
N ARG A 4 -7.39 8.00 -15.48
CA ARG A 4 -7.56 6.71 -16.19
C ARG A 4 -6.25 6.29 -16.89
N GLY A 5 -6.02 4.99 -17.09
CA GLY A 5 -4.89 4.46 -17.87
C GLY A 5 -3.97 3.51 -17.09
N PHE A 6 -2.95 2.98 -17.77
CA PHE A 6 -1.90 2.15 -17.17
C PHE A 6 -0.82 3.05 -16.53
N HIS A 7 -0.44 2.76 -15.28
CA HIS A 7 0.48 3.57 -14.48
C HIS A 7 1.62 2.70 -13.96
N PRO A 8 2.64 2.43 -14.80
CA PRO A 8 3.78 1.65 -14.35
C PRO A 8 4.60 2.47 -13.36
N THR A 9 4.92 1.89 -12.22
CA THR A 9 5.97 2.39 -11.32
C THR A 9 7.23 1.57 -11.57
N VAL A 10 8.39 2.22 -11.52
CA VAL A 10 9.69 1.56 -11.65
C VAL A 10 10.58 1.96 -10.49
N THR A 11 11.22 0.97 -9.89
CA THR A 11 12.24 1.17 -8.87
C THR A 11 13.62 1.26 -9.53
N SER A 12 14.48 2.17 -9.08
CA SER A 12 15.86 2.24 -9.54
C SER A 12 16.70 1.05 -9.02
N PRO A 13 17.75 0.62 -9.75
CA PRO A 13 18.65 -0.44 -9.29
C PRO A 13 19.19 -0.16 -7.86
N GLY A 14 19.20 -1.20 -7.03
CA GLY A 14 19.70 -1.12 -5.65
C GLY A 14 18.76 -0.43 -4.65
N HIS A 15 17.56 -0.01 -5.06
CA HIS A 15 16.56 0.58 -4.17
C HIS A 15 15.39 -0.38 -4.00
N GLU A 16 14.88 -0.50 -2.78
CA GLU A 16 13.70 -1.29 -2.49
C GLU A 16 12.47 -0.39 -2.52
N GLU A 17 11.41 -0.83 -3.19
CA GLU A 17 10.12 -0.13 -3.23
C GLU A 17 9.07 -0.96 -2.52
N TYR A 18 8.20 -0.26 -1.80
CA TYR A 18 6.99 -0.84 -1.24
C TYR A 18 5.76 -0.23 -1.92
N ILE A 19 5.07 -1.03 -2.74
CA ILE A 19 3.85 -0.59 -3.43
C ILE A 19 2.63 -0.97 -2.60
N PHE A 20 1.88 0.04 -2.18
CA PHE A 20 0.58 -0.14 -1.56
C PHE A 20 -0.53 -0.12 -2.62
N THR A 21 -1.05 -1.29 -2.99
CA THR A 21 -2.13 -1.41 -3.96
C THR A 21 -3.45 -1.72 -3.26
N ILE A 22 -4.41 -0.81 -3.35
CA ILE A 22 -5.77 -1.02 -2.83
C ILE A 22 -6.69 -1.28 -4.01
N LEU A 23 -7.27 -2.48 -4.07
CA LEU A 23 -8.31 -2.82 -5.04
C LEU A 23 -9.68 -2.70 -4.36
N VAL A 24 -10.51 -1.76 -4.81
CA VAL A 24 -11.90 -1.62 -4.35
C VAL A 24 -12.84 -2.33 -5.34
N GLY A 25 -13.81 -3.10 -4.82
CA GLY A 25 -14.77 -3.87 -5.62
C GLY A 25 -16.15 -3.93 -4.96
N LYS A 26 -17.15 -4.46 -5.69
CA LYS A 26 -18.55 -4.57 -5.23
C LYS A 26 -18.70 -5.31 -3.89
N SER A 27 -17.76 -6.20 -3.58
CA SER A 27 -17.63 -6.83 -2.27
C SER A 27 -16.36 -6.35 -1.57
N GLN A 28 -16.47 -6.06 -0.27
CA GLN A 28 -15.32 -5.73 0.56
C GLN A 28 -14.44 -6.98 0.72
N ARG A 29 -13.14 -6.83 0.43
CA ARG A 29 -12.12 -7.81 0.80
C ARG A 29 -11.25 -7.21 1.89
N GLY A 30 -10.83 -8.06 2.81
CA GLY A 30 -9.90 -7.68 3.88
C GLY A 30 -8.62 -7.08 3.30
N LEU A 31 -8.14 -5.99 3.89
CA LEU A 31 -6.83 -5.42 3.54
C LEU A 31 -5.75 -6.08 4.39
N VAL A 32 -4.91 -6.91 3.76
CA VAL A 32 -3.72 -7.47 4.38
C VAL A 32 -2.50 -6.77 3.81
N GLN A 33 -1.78 -6.02 4.65
CA GLN A 33 -0.53 -5.35 4.28
C GLN A 33 0.65 -6.19 4.76
N HIS A 34 1.63 -6.43 3.90
CA HIS A 34 2.82 -7.22 4.23
C HIS A 34 4.09 -6.38 4.08
N PHE A 35 4.44 -5.60 5.11
CA PHE A 35 5.73 -4.93 5.17
C PHE A 35 6.85 -5.94 5.47
N LYS A 36 8.03 -5.76 4.88
CA LYS A 36 9.24 -6.44 5.37
C LYS A 36 9.50 -5.99 6.81
N GLU A 37 9.97 -6.92 7.64
CA GLU A 37 10.18 -6.71 9.08
C GLU A 37 11.01 -5.46 9.37
N ASP A 38 12.11 -5.25 8.62
CA ASP A 38 13.00 -4.09 8.74
C ASP A 38 12.28 -2.73 8.53
N TYR A 39 11.14 -2.73 7.84
CA TYR A 39 10.36 -1.52 7.54
C TYR A 39 9.04 -1.44 8.30
N HIS A 40 8.76 -2.32 9.26
CA HIS A 40 7.52 -2.27 10.06
C HIS A 40 7.34 -0.94 10.79
N TYR A 41 8.43 -0.27 11.15
CA TYR A 41 8.37 1.05 11.77
C TYR A 41 7.65 2.11 10.91
N LEU A 42 7.64 1.94 9.58
CA LEU A 42 6.91 2.82 8.67
C LEU A 42 5.40 2.74 8.87
N MET A 43 4.88 1.62 9.41
CA MET A 43 3.45 1.52 9.74
C MET A 43 3.02 2.53 10.82
N ALA A 44 3.93 2.94 11.71
CA ALA A 44 3.66 3.99 12.68
C ALA A 44 3.98 5.39 12.13
N GLY A 45 4.84 5.49 11.12
CA GLY A 45 5.30 6.74 10.54
C GLY A 45 4.43 7.27 9.40
N ILE A 46 3.76 6.40 8.65
CA ILE A 46 2.91 6.78 7.51
C ILE A 46 1.52 7.17 8.02
N PRO A 47 1.12 8.45 7.92
CA PRO A 47 -0.18 8.88 8.42
C PRO A 47 -1.33 8.16 7.71
N GLY A 48 -2.31 7.70 8.49
CA GLY A 48 -3.54 7.07 7.98
C GLY A 48 -3.43 5.60 7.57
N ILE A 49 -2.24 4.99 7.65
CA ILE A 49 -2.06 3.59 7.22
C ILE A 49 -2.79 2.61 8.14
N GLN A 50 -2.77 2.85 9.45
CA GLN A 50 -3.46 2.04 10.45
C GLN A 50 -4.99 2.20 10.35
N ASP A 51 -5.47 3.43 10.10
CA ASP A 51 -6.90 3.70 9.88
C ASP A 51 -7.40 2.94 8.66
N MET A 52 -6.57 2.84 7.62
CA MET A 52 -6.86 2.04 6.44
C MET A 52 -6.92 0.53 6.74
N VAL A 53 -5.96 -0.03 7.48
CA VAL A 53 -6.06 -1.44 7.92
C VAL A 53 -7.36 -1.66 8.68
N ASN A 54 -7.68 -0.78 9.63
CA ASN A 54 -8.87 -0.91 10.48
C ASN A 54 -10.17 -0.81 9.67
N LYS A 55 -10.23 0.09 8.68
CA LYS A 55 -11.41 0.28 7.82
C LYS A 55 -11.72 -0.94 6.95
N PHE A 56 -10.69 -1.67 6.54
CA PHE A 56 -10.80 -2.81 5.65
C PHE A 56 -10.45 -4.13 6.34
N LYS A 57 -10.49 -4.19 7.68
CA LYS A 57 -10.28 -5.42 8.44
C LYS A 57 -11.48 -6.37 8.30
#